data_AF-A0A9X4EGG5-F1
#
_entry.id   AF-A0A9X4EGG5-F1
#
_cell.length_a   1.000
_cell.length_b   1.000
_cell.length_c   1.000
_cell.angle_alpha   90.00
_cell.angle_beta   90.00
_cell.angle_gamma   90.00
#
_symmetry.space_group_name_H-M   'P 1'
#
loop_
_entity.id
_entity.type
_entity.pdbx_description
1 polymer ?
#
loop_
_entity_poly.entity_id
_entity_poly.type
_entity_poly.pdbx_seq_one_letter_code
_entity_poly.pdbx_strand_id
1 'polypeptide(L)'
;MARSLKTGKAPPAKAGPLLTPSRPAGDRRWKALTAAGNAAFAQGRREEAERCYAAALAEAEAAFSAFRAGRSDPDLDAAAMLVIASANAADNWLDMGQGRRAGEQIVMLCRRLCAALESDDLALEVRERCFLHLRPAVMELMDKLPRAGWPADAVAHEAGHVRAVALRFIGHNSPRH
;
A
#
# COMPACT_ATOMS: atom_id res chain seq x y z
N MET A 1 -27.79 -72.63 21.52
CA MET A 1 -27.08 -71.67 20.66
C MET A 1 -27.65 -70.28 20.91
N ALA A 2 -26.85 -69.36 21.47
CA ALA A 2 -26.98 -67.89 21.38
C ALA A 2 -25.93 -67.25 22.31
N ARG A 3 -24.84 -66.73 21.74
CA ARG A 3 -23.87 -65.87 22.44
C ARG A 3 -24.29 -64.41 22.19
N SER A 4 -24.63 -63.69 23.26
CA SER A 4 -24.88 -62.25 23.22
C SER A 4 -23.56 -61.51 23.42
N LEU A 5 -23.12 -60.80 22.37
CA LEU A 5 -21.88 -60.04 22.33
C LEU A 5 -22.09 -58.66 22.98
N LYS A 6 -21.28 -58.36 24.00
CA LYS A 6 -21.20 -57.05 24.65
C LYS A 6 -20.59 -56.03 23.67
N THR A 7 -21.32 -54.98 23.36
CA THR A 7 -20.85 -53.83 22.57
C THR A 7 -19.92 -52.96 23.41
N GLY A 8 -18.61 -53.00 23.10
CA GLY A 8 -17.62 -52.07 23.63
C GLY A 8 -17.79 -50.69 23.00
N LYS A 9 -17.98 -49.66 23.84
CA LYS A 9 -18.06 -48.26 23.46
C LYS A 9 -16.63 -47.73 23.27
N ALA A 10 -16.25 -47.43 22.02
CA ALA A 10 -14.96 -46.81 21.70
C ALA A 10 -14.91 -45.36 22.24
N PRO A 11 -13.75 -44.88 22.73
CA PRO A 11 -13.58 -43.49 23.14
C PRO A 11 -13.55 -42.56 21.92
N PRO A 12 -14.05 -41.30 22.02
CA PRO A 12 -14.01 -40.37 20.91
C PRO A 12 -12.57 -39.99 20.58
N ALA A 13 -12.25 -40.05 19.29
CA ALA A 13 -10.98 -39.59 18.73
C ALA A 13 -10.74 -38.13 19.13
N LYS A 14 -9.55 -37.86 19.68
CA LYS A 14 -9.08 -36.50 19.95
C LYS A 14 -9.04 -35.76 18.61
N ALA A 15 -9.90 -34.77 18.44
CA ALA A 15 -9.80 -33.81 17.36
C ALA A 15 -8.40 -33.18 17.43
N GLY A 16 -7.58 -33.43 16.42
CA GLY A 16 -6.31 -32.74 16.23
C GLY A 16 -6.56 -31.22 16.16
N PRO A 17 -5.55 -30.39 16.45
CA PRO A 17 -5.72 -28.95 16.44
C PRO A 17 -6.23 -28.54 15.05
N LEU A 18 -7.44 -27.98 15.04
CA LEU A 18 -7.96 -27.23 13.91
C LEU A 18 -6.90 -26.19 13.58
N LEU A 19 -6.26 -26.33 12.43
CA LEU A 19 -5.41 -25.31 11.85
C LEU A 19 -6.27 -24.04 11.77
N THR A 20 -6.11 -23.16 12.76
CA THR A 20 -6.66 -21.82 12.71
C THR A 20 -6.18 -21.23 11.39
N PRO A 21 -7.07 -20.65 10.55
CA PRO A 21 -6.62 -19.96 9.36
C PRO A 21 -5.56 -18.95 9.79
N SER A 22 -4.36 -19.11 9.24
CA SER A 22 -3.21 -18.24 9.53
C SER A 22 -3.71 -16.81 9.40
N ARG A 23 -3.70 -16.09 10.52
CA ARG A 23 -4.09 -14.67 10.58
C ARG A 23 -3.37 -13.98 9.41
N PRO A 24 -4.06 -13.22 8.54
CA PRO A 24 -3.39 -12.57 7.41
C PRO A 24 -2.16 -11.86 7.94
N ALA A 25 -1.03 -11.99 7.22
CA ALA A 25 0.28 -11.60 7.72
C ALA A 25 0.41 -10.10 8.11
N GLY A 26 -0.66 -9.32 7.91
CA GLY A 26 -0.73 -7.90 8.20
C GLY A 26 0.34 -7.14 7.44
N ASP A 27 0.75 -6.00 7.98
CA ASP A 27 1.86 -5.22 7.46
C ASP A 27 3.25 -5.71 7.94
N ARG A 28 3.35 -6.86 8.61
CA ARG A 28 4.59 -7.28 9.28
C ARG A 28 5.77 -7.45 8.33
N ARG A 29 5.54 -8.14 7.21
CA ARG A 29 6.59 -8.34 6.19
C ARG A 29 7.00 -7.02 5.55
N TRP A 30 6.04 -6.19 5.20
CA TRP A 30 6.28 -4.85 4.69
C TRP A 30 7.09 -3.98 5.67
N LYS A 31 6.73 -3.98 6.97
CA LYS A 31 7.48 -3.28 8.02
C LYS A 31 8.93 -3.76 8.12
N ALA A 32 9.15 -5.07 8.08
CA ALA A 32 10.48 -5.65 8.15
C ALA A 32 11.35 -5.25 6.93
N LEU A 33 10.76 -5.29 5.72
CA LEU A 33 11.43 -4.86 4.50
C LEU A 33 11.75 -3.37 4.51
N THR A 34 10.81 -2.53 4.92
CA THR A 34 11.02 -1.09 5.08
C THR A 34 12.12 -0.79 6.09
N ALA A 35 12.12 -1.46 7.25
CA ALA A 35 13.14 -1.27 8.27
C ALA A 35 14.54 -1.69 7.77
N ALA A 36 14.64 -2.83 7.08
CA ALA A 36 15.89 -3.28 6.48
C ALA A 36 16.39 -2.31 5.39
N GLY A 37 15.48 -1.82 4.54
CA GLY A 37 15.79 -0.81 3.53
C GLY A 37 16.30 0.49 4.14
N ASN A 38 15.64 0.99 5.18
CA ASN A 38 16.06 2.19 5.91
C ASN A 38 17.45 2.01 6.52
N ALA A 39 17.74 0.83 7.11
CA ALA A 39 19.05 0.54 7.69
C ALA A 39 20.15 0.48 6.63
N ALA A 40 19.90 -0.17 5.49
CA ALA A 40 20.84 -0.20 4.36
C ALA A 40 21.06 1.20 3.77
N PHE A 41 19.99 1.99 3.62
CA PHE A 41 20.05 3.37 3.14
C PHE A 41 20.87 4.26 4.08
N ALA A 42 20.65 4.19 5.39
CA ALA A 42 21.44 4.94 6.37
C ALA A 42 22.94 4.61 6.33
N GLN A 43 23.30 3.40 5.88
CA GLN A 43 24.68 2.92 5.80
C GLN A 43 25.33 3.12 4.41
N GLY A 44 24.70 3.85 3.50
CA GLY A 44 25.24 4.05 2.15
C GLY A 44 25.05 2.85 1.20
N ARG A 45 24.43 1.75 1.66
CA ARG A 45 24.25 0.50 0.88
C ARG A 45 23.05 0.60 -0.05
N ARG A 46 23.13 1.47 -1.06
CA ARG A 46 22.01 1.85 -1.97
C ARG A 46 21.40 0.68 -2.74
N GLU A 47 22.21 -0.27 -3.22
CA GLU A 47 21.69 -1.44 -3.94
C GLU A 47 20.93 -2.41 -3.03
N GLU A 48 21.36 -2.54 -1.77
CA GLU A 48 20.65 -3.36 -0.79
C GLU A 48 19.35 -2.69 -0.35
N ALA A 49 19.40 -1.37 -0.12
CA ALA A 49 18.21 -0.57 0.10
C ALA A 49 17.22 -0.70 -1.07
N GLU A 50 17.70 -0.68 -2.32
CA GLU A 50 16.86 -0.88 -3.50
C GLU A 50 16.12 -2.21 -3.45
N ARG A 51 16.82 -3.32 -3.17
CA ARG A 51 16.18 -4.65 -3.08
C ARG A 51 15.09 -4.68 -2.00
N CYS A 52 15.37 -4.11 -0.84
CA CYS A 52 14.41 -4.03 0.26
C CYS A 52 13.20 -3.15 -0.08
N TYR A 53 13.43 -1.95 -0.61
CA TYR A 53 12.35 -1.02 -0.97
C TYR A 53 11.52 -1.51 -2.16
N ALA A 54 12.14 -2.16 -3.16
CA ALA A 54 11.41 -2.78 -4.26
C ALA A 54 10.47 -3.89 -3.76
N ALA A 55 10.94 -4.72 -2.84
CA ALA A 55 10.11 -5.75 -2.21
C ALA A 55 8.99 -5.14 -1.35
N ALA A 56 9.29 -4.08 -0.56
CA ALA A 56 8.28 -3.38 0.24
C ALA A 56 7.23 -2.70 -0.65
N LEU A 57 7.64 -2.12 -1.76
CA LEU A 57 6.73 -1.51 -2.74
C LEU A 57 5.81 -2.57 -3.35
N ALA A 58 6.34 -3.72 -3.77
CA ALA A 58 5.51 -4.81 -4.28
C ALA A 58 4.46 -5.31 -3.26
N GLU A 59 4.83 -5.43 -1.99
CA GLU A 59 3.88 -5.75 -0.90
C GLU A 59 2.80 -4.68 -0.75
N ALA A 60 3.18 -3.40 -0.80
CA ALA A 60 2.24 -2.28 -0.69
C ALA A 60 1.29 -2.20 -1.90
N GLU A 61 1.78 -2.47 -3.11
CA GLU A 61 0.98 -2.54 -4.32
C GLU A 61 -0.04 -3.69 -4.29
N ALA A 62 0.39 -4.87 -3.82
CA ALA A 62 -0.48 -6.02 -3.63
C ALA A 62 -1.56 -5.74 -2.57
N ALA A 63 -1.17 -5.15 -1.44
CA ALA A 63 -2.09 -4.73 -0.39
C ALA A 63 -3.10 -3.69 -0.89
N PHE A 64 -2.65 -2.67 -1.62
CA PHE A 64 -3.52 -1.65 -2.19
C PHE A 64 -4.49 -2.22 -3.23
N SER A 65 -4.03 -3.17 -4.05
CA SER A 65 -4.89 -3.87 -5.01
C SER A 65 -5.96 -4.72 -4.32
N ALA A 66 -5.60 -5.43 -3.24
CA ALA A 66 -6.56 -6.19 -2.44
C ALA A 66 -7.55 -5.27 -1.72
N PHE A 67 -7.07 -4.14 -1.19
CA PHE A 67 -7.88 -3.11 -0.53
C PHE A 67 -8.92 -2.51 -1.47
N ARG A 68 -8.53 -2.11 -2.68
CA ARG A 68 -9.47 -1.65 -3.71
C ARG A 68 -10.52 -2.69 -4.08
N ALA A 69 -10.17 -3.97 -4.01
CA ALA A 69 -11.10 -5.05 -4.31
C ALA A 69 -11.95 -5.50 -3.12
N GLY A 70 -11.89 -4.81 -1.97
CA GLY A 70 -12.63 -5.18 -0.75
C GLY A 70 -12.14 -6.49 -0.10
N ARG A 71 -10.90 -6.91 -0.39
CA ARG A 71 -10.31 -8.18 0.09
C ARG A 71 -9.18 -7.99 1.11
N SER A 72 -8.96 -6.77 1.60
CA SER A 72 -7.91 -6.51 2.59
C SER A 72 -8.42 -6.67 4.02
N ASP A 73 -7.47 -6.86 4.94
CA ASP A 73 -7.70 -6.67 6.37
C ASP A 73 -8.18 -5.22 6.63
N PRO A 74 -9.30 -5.01 7.36
CA PRO A 74 -9.81 -3.67 7.65
C PRO A 74 -8.85 -2.81 8.47
N ASP A 75 -7.98 -3.42 9.28
CA ASP A 75 -6.99 -2.71 10.11
C ASP A 75 -5.74 -2.31 9.31
N LEU A 76 -5.60 -2.79 8.07
CA LEU A 76 -4.48 -2.48 7.20
C LEU A 76 -4.71 -1.16 6.45
N ASP A 77 -3.87 -0.17 6.70
CA ASP A 77 -3.84 1.06 5.91
C ASP A 77 -2.98 0.90 4.65
N ALA A 78 -3.55 0.21 3.65
CA ALA A 78 -2.86 -0.09 2.40
C ALA A 78 -2.50 1.18 1.60
N ALA A 79 -3.26 2.27 1.75
CA ALA A 79 -2.96 3.54 1.11
C ALA A 79 -1.71 4.19 1.73
N ALA A 80 -1.60 4.21 3.07
CA ALA A 80 -0.39 4.65 3.75
C ALA A 80 0.85 3.83 3.35
N MET A 81 0.71 2.50 3.32
CA MET A 81 1.80 1.61 2.91
C MET A 81 2.33 1.95 1.52
N LEU A 82 1.42 2.23 0.57
CA LEU A 82 1.78 2.57 -0.80
C LEU A 82 2.52 3.91 -0.88
N VAL A 83 2.07 4.92 -0.13
CA VAL A 83 2.75 6.23 -0.06
C VAL A 83 4.16 6.06 0.50
N ILE A 84 4.31 5.42 1.66
CA ILE A 84 5.59 5.25 2.33
C ILE A 84 6.57 4.44 1.46
N ALA A 85 6.14 3.32 0.89
CA ALA A 85 7.01 2.48 0.08
C ALA A 85 7.45 3.18 -1.22
N SER A 86 6.54 3.92 -1.86
CA SER A 86 6.86 4.71 -3.06
C SER A 86 7.84 5.84 -2.72
N ALA A 87 7.64 6.52 -1.59
CA ALA A 87 8.51 7.59 -1.13
C ALA A 87 9.93 7.08 -0.88
N ASN A 88 10.08 6.00 -0.12
CA ASN A 88 11.39 5.43 0.21
C ASN A 88 12.14 4.91 -1.03
N ALA A 89 11.44 4.24 -1.95
CA ALA A 89 12.03 3.78 -3.21
C ALA A 89 12.52 4.97 -4.04
N ALA A 90 11.71 6.04 -4.15
CA ALA A 90 12.07 7.24 -4.87
C ALA A 90 13.28 7.97 -4.27
N ASP A 91 13.37 8.10 -2.94
CA ASP A 91 14.55 8.69 -2.29
C ASP A 91 15.83 7.87 -2.57
N ASN A 92 15.74 6.53 -2.53
CA ASN A 92 16.88 5.69 -2.87
C ASN A 92 17.29 5.84 -4.35
N TRP A 93 16.32 5.91 -5.26
CA TRP A 93 16.62 6.11 -6.68
C TRP A 93 17.21 7.50 -6.96
N LEU A 94 16.75 8.55 -6.27
CA LEU A 94 17.36 9.88 -6.36
C LEU A 94 18.83 9.85 -5.94
N ASP A 95 19.14 9.20 -4.82
CA ASP A 95 20.51 9.02 -4.34
C ASP A 95 21.40 8.20 -5.29
N MET A 96 20.79 7.29 -6.06
CA MET A 96 21.47 6.51 -7.10
C MET A 96 21.57 7.24 -8.45
N GLY A 97 21.12 8.51 -8.53
CA GLY A 97 21.08 9.28 -9.79
C GLY A 97 19.98 8.84 -10.77
N GLN A 98 19.05 7.98 -10.35
CA GLN A 98 17.96 7.44 -11.15
C GLN A 98 16.71 8.35 -11.08
N GLY A 99 16.89 9.65 -11.31
CA GLY A 99 15.85 10.66 -11.14
C GLY A 99 14.57 10.38 -11.93
N ARG A 100 14.68 9.99 -13.20
CA ARG A 100 13.53 9.62 -14.03
C ARG A 100 12.63 8.57 -13.36
N ARG A 101 13.25 7.51 -12.81
CA ARG A 101 12.57 6.39 -12.18
C ARG A 101 11.88 6.80 -10.87
N ALA A 102 12.53 7.67 -10.09
CA ALA A 102 11.95 8.29 -8.91
C ALA A 102 10.72 9.15 -9.23
N GLY A 103 10.83 10.04 -10.22
CA GLY A 103 9.71 10.89 -10.64
C GLY A 103 8.53 10.10 -11.17
N GLU A 104 8.77 9.13 -12.06
CA GLU A 104 7.74 8.24 -12.61
C GLU A 104 6.99 7.48 -11.51
N GLN A 105 7.69 6.99 -10.47
CA GLN A 105 7.06 6.32 -9.34
C GLN A 105 6.12 7.25 -8.56
N ILE A 106 6.53 8.48 -8.27
CA ILE A 106 5.72 9.42 -7.50
C ILE A 106 4.50 9.90 -8.29
N VAL A 107 4.66 10.12 -9.60
CA VAL A 107 3.53 10.37 -10.50
C VAL A 107 2.56 9.19 -10.51
N MET A 108 3.08 7.96 -10.63
CA MET A 108 2.26 6.74 -10.60
C MET A 108 1.51 6.58 -9.27
N LEU A 109 2.17 6.86 -8.14
CA LEU A 109 1.53 6.89 -6.81
C LEU A 109 0.33 7.84 -6.80
N CYS A 110 0.55 9.10 -7.19
CA CYS A 110 -0.49 10.13 -7.17
C CYS A 110 -1.66 9.76 -8.08
N ARG A 111 -1.37 9.29 -9.30
CA ARG A 111 -2.38 8.84 -10.26
C ARG A 111 -3.20 7.66 -9.74
N ARG A 112 -2.59 6.71 -9.04
CA ARG A 112 -3.31 5.57 -8.44
C ARG A 112 -4.27 6.01 -7.34
N LEU A 113 -3.87 6.96 -6.49
CA LEU A 113 -4.77 7.52 -5.47
C LEU A 113 -5.90 8.31 -6.13
N CYS A 114 -5.60 9.19 -7.09
CA CYS A 114 -6.61 9.92 -7.86
C CYS A 114 -7.62 8.99 -8.54
N ALA A 115 -7.15 7.95 -9.23
CA ALA A 115 -8.00 6.98 -9.88
C ALA A 115 -8.91 6.24 -8.90
N ALA A 116 -8.48 6.01 -7.66
CA ALA A 116 -9.35 5.47 -6.63
C ALA A 116 -10.44 6.46 -6.22
N LEU A 117 -10.11 7.75 -6.07
CA LEU A 117 -11.11 8.77 -5.71
C LEU A 117 -12.17 8.99 -6.79
N GLU A 118 -11.79 8.83 -8.06
CA GLU A 118 -12.67 9.02 -9.22
C GLU A 118 -13.48 7.77 -9.58
N SER A 119 -13.22 6.63 -8.93
CA SER A 119 -13.93 5.39 -9.21
C SER A 119 -15.23 5.30 -8.41
N ASP A 120 -16.37 5.33 -9.10
CA ASP A 120 -17.69 5.15 -8.50
C ASP A 120 -17.97 3.70 -8.09
N ASP A 121 -17.17 2.74 -8.59
CA ASP A 121 -17.26 1.32 -8.24
C ASP A 121 -16.59 0.99 -6.90
N LEU A 122 -15.78 1.89 -6.35
CA LEU A 122 -15.11 1.69 -5.07
C LEU A 122 -15.99 2.14 -3.91
N ALA A 123 -15.98 1.36 -2.83
CA ALA A 123 -16.63 1.72 -1.58
C ALA A 123 -16.15 3.10 -1.08
N LEU A 124 -17.04 3.88 -0.48
CA LEU A 124 -16.74 5.23 0.00
C LEU A 124 -15.55 5.24 0.96
N GLU A 125 -15.47 4.26 1.87
CA GLU A 125 -14.36 4.15 2.84
C GLU A 125 -13.01 3.95 2.14
N VAL A 126 -12.98 3.25 1.00
CA VAL A 126 -11.77 3.08 0.17
C VAL A 126 -11.33 4.42 -0.40
N ARG A 127 -12.28 5.18 -0.94
CA ARG A 127 -12.05 6.50 -1.53
C ARG A 127 -11.58 7.51 -0.47
N GLU A 128 -12.21 7.50 0.70
CA GLU A 128 -11.86 8.36 1.84
C GLU A 128 -10.45 8.08 2.38
N ARG A 129 -10.07 6.80 2.54
CA ARG A 129 -8.69 6.45 2.94
C ARG A 129 -7.67 6.90 1.90
N CYS A 130 -7.97 6.77 0.61
CA CYS A 130 -7.09 7.31 -0.44
C CYS A 130 -7.00 8.85 -0.36
N PHE A 131 -8.11 9.53 -0.08
CA PHE A 131 -8.15 10.98 0.04
C PHE A 131 -7.34 11.48 1.25
N LEU A 132 -7.41 10.78 2.39
CA LEU A 132 -6.58 11.07 3.57
C LEU A 132 -5.08 11.11 3.23
N HIS A 133 -4.64 10.20 2.36
CA HIS A 133 -3.23 10.03 1.97
C HIS A 133 -2.83 10.79 0.71
N LEU A 134 -3.74 11.55 0.08
CA LEU A 134 -3.37 12.42 -1.04
C LEU A 134 -2.47 13.57 -0.60
N ARG A 135 -2.70 14.17 0.58
CA ARG A 135 -1.85 15.27 1.07
C ARG A 135 -0.37 14.85 1.18
N PRO A 136 -0.01 13.77 1.91
CA PRO A 136 1.38 13.33 1.95
C PRO A 136 1.90 12.95 0.56
N ALA A 137 1.12 12.29 -0.30
CA ALA A 137 1.56 11.97 -1.66
C ALA A 137 1.90 13.22 -2.50
N VAL A 138 1.13 14.31 -2.36
CA VAL A 138 1.43 15.60 -3.02
C VAL A 138 2.68 16.25 -2.45
N MET A 139 2.92 16.14 -1.14
CA MET A 139 4.17 16.63 -0.55
C MET A 139 5.39 15.91 -1.16
N GLU A 140 5.30 14.58 -1.32
CA GLU A 140 6.32 13.80 -2.00
C GLU A 140 6.50 14.20 -3.47
N LEU A 141 5.40 14.50 -4.17
CA LEU A 141 5.42 14.97 -5.55
C LEU A 141 6.15 16.31 -5.69
N MET A 142 5.82 17.27 -4.83
CA MET A 142 6.40 18.61 -4.85
C MET A 142 7.88 18.60 -4.46
N ASP A 143 8.33 17.64 -3.64
CA ASP A 143 9.74 17.47 -3.30
C ASP A 143 10.52 16.71 -4.38
N LYS A 144 10.03 15.55 -4.81
CA LYS A 144 10.82 14.56 -5.54
C LYS A 144 10.91 14.83 -7.03
N LEU A 145 9.86 15.37 -7.66
CA LEU A 145 9.91 15.65 -9.10
C LEU A 145 10.97 16.71 -9.46
N PRO A 146 11.08 17.86 -8.74
CA PRO A 146 12.17 18.80 -8.96
C PRO A 146 13.55 18.16 -8.77
N ARG A 147 13.74 17.38 -7.70
CA ARG A 147 15.00 16.65 -7.44
C ARG A 147 15.32 15.61 -8.52
N ALA A 148 14.29 15.04 -9.15
CA ALA A 148 14.40 14.15 -10.29
C ALA A 148 14.72 14.87 -11.63
N GLY A 149 14.80 16.20 -11.64
CA GLY A 149 15.08 17.00 -12.83
C GLY A 149 13.84 17.27 -13.70
N TRP A 150 12.64 17.09 -13.17
CA TRP A 150 11.41 17.42 -13.91
C TRP A 150 11.24 18.95 -14.01
N PRO A 151 10.78 19.45 -15.16
CA PRO A 151 10.59 20.89 -15.34
C PRO A 151 9.39 21.37 -14.53
N ALA A 152 9.44 22.64 -14.09
CA ALA A 152 8.48 23.20 -13.13
C ALA A 152 7.03 23.18 -13.65
N ASP A 153 6.82 23.31 -14.96
CA ASP A 153 5.51 23.19 -15.61
C ASP A 153 4.95 21.77 -15.52
N ALA A 154 5.77 20.73 -15.67
CA ALA A 154 5.36 19.35 -15.47
C ALA A 154 5.00 19.07 -14.00
N VAL A 155 5.77 19.60 -13.05
CA VAL A 155 5.45 19.48 -11.61
C VAL A 155 4.10 20.16 -11.31
N ALA A 156 3.91 21.39 -11.80
CA ALA A 156 2.66 22.13 -11.64
C ALA A 156 1.47 21.42 -12.31
N HIS A 157 1.68 20.79 -13.46
CA HIS A 157 0.66 20.01 -14.15
C HIS A 157 0.17 18.84 -13.29
N GLU A 158 1.09 18.01 -12.77
CA GLU A 158 0.72 16.85 -11.94
C GLU A 158 0.08 17.28 -10.61
N ALA A 159 0.63 18.31 -9.94
CA ALA A 159 0.03 18.87 -8.72
C ALA A 159 -1.37 19.45 -8.99
N GLY A 160 -1.55 20.13 -10.13
CA GLY A 160 -2.83 20.67 -10.58
C GLY A 160 -3.87 19.58 -10.83
N HIS A 161 -3.47 18.47 -11.44
CA HIS A 161 -4.33 17.30 -11.62
C HIS A 161 -4.80 16.73 -10.28
N VAL A 162 -3.89 16.47 -9.34
CA VAL A 162 -4.26 15.96 -8.01
C VAL A 162 -5.21 16.91 -7.28
N ARG A 163 -4.93 18.22 -7.32
CA ARG A 163 -5.81 19.25 -6.73
C ARG A 163 -7.20 19.22 -7.34
N ALA A 164 -7.31 19.10 -8.67
CA ALA A 164 -8.60 19.06 -9.35
C ALA A 164 -9.43 17.84 -8.93
N VAL A 165 -8.79 16.67 -8.81
CA VAL A 165 -9.43 15.43 -8.34
C VAL A 165 -9.92 15.58 -6.90
N ALA A 166 -9.06 16.09 -6.02
CA ALA A 166 -9.40 16.30 -4.60
C ALA A 166 -10.59 17.26 -4.43
N LEU A 167 -10.62 18.38 -5.18
CA LEU A 167 -11.74 19.33 -5.13
C LEU A 167 -13.05 18.71 -5.62
N ARG A 168 -13.02 17.90 -6.69
CA ARG A 168 -14.19 17.15 -7.14
C ARG A 168 -14.67 16.20 -6.05
N PHE A 169 -13.78 15.43 -5.43
CA PHE A 169 -14.16 14.50 -4.36
C PHE A 169 -14.82 15.20 -3.18
N ILE A 170 -14.29 16.36 -2.74
CA ILE A 170 -14.91 17.17 -1.67
C ILE A 170 -16.28 17.70 -2.10
N GLY A 171 -16.40 18.21 -3.34
CA GLY A 171 -17.64 18.77 -3.86
C GLY A 171 -18.78 17.75 -3.98
N HIS A 172 -18.47 16.50 -4.31
CA HIS A 172 -19.46 15.41 -4.39
C HIS A 172 -19.89 14.88 -3.01
N ASN A 173 -19.02 14.96 -2.01
CA ASN A 173 -19.26 14.42 -0.67
C ASN A 173 -19.68 15.48 0.36
N SER A 174 -19.77 16.75 -0.03
CA SER A 174 -20.37 17.79 0.81
C SER A 174 -21.88 17.56 0.94
N PRO A 175 -22.45 17.53 2.16
CA PRO A 175 -23.90 17.45 2.32
C PRO A 175 -24.53 18.67 1.64
N ARG A 176 -25.46 18.44 0.72
CA ARG A 176 -26.31 19.51 0.20
C ARG A 176 -27.20 19.95 1.37
N HIS A 177 -26.92 21.14 1.90
CA HIS A 177 -27.78 21.81 2.87
C HIS A 177 -29.14 22.14 2.26
#